data_AF-A0A8D0GE57-F1
#
_entry.id   AF-A0A8D0GE57-F1
#
_cell.length_a   1.000
_cell.length_b   1.000
_cell.length_c   1.000
_cell.angle_alpha   90.00
_cell.angle_beta   90.00
_cell.angle_gamma   90.00
#
_symmetry.space_group_name_H-M   'P 1'
#
loop_
_entity.id
_entity.type
_entity.pdbx_description
1 polymer ?
#
loop_
_entity_poly.entity_id
_entity_poly.type
_entity_poly.pdbx_seq_one_letter_code
_entity_poly.pdbx_strand_id
1 'polypeptide(L)'
;ELGVELLNVLHRLILTRESPAIQLAALEVVRQILFASQEHVKEKRRSAEVDDGASEKETLPEFGEGKDTGGLVPGKSLVFATLELCVCILVRQFPQLNPKLTGSPGIRARKHQLLSQNENQLVSAALVILSDVPAVCSPEGSVSVLPTILYLVIGVLRETAVKLPDGQLPLTVAASLQALKGVLSSPMAQAEKSQTAWTQLLCSALATILDCWDSDGAQQELDEVSLLTAITVFIFSTSPEVTTIECLQKRCIEKFNFALESKDPVVQLKCYQLLFSIFQCPNRAVSHPYIHSLASLIVSKLQETEKTKPETVAELQVVQEGIKVVAALIALAKEEHRKCLHHAIWCTDCKKLCW
;
A
#
# COMPACT_ATOMS: atom_id res chain seq x y z
N GLU A 1 4.10 -18.62 25.82
CA GLU A 1 4.24 -20.09 25.59
C GLU A 1 2.96 -20.67 24.99
N LEU A 2 1.81 -20.63 25.67
CA LEU A 2 0.54 -21.17 25.15
C LEU A 2 0.15 -20.67 23.74
N GLY A 3 0.28 -19.36 23.48
CA GLY A 3 -0.05 -18.79 22.16
C GLY A 3 0.80 -19.37 21.02
N VAL A 4 2.09 -19.62 21.27
CA VAL A 4 3.02 -20.19 20.28
C VAL A 4 2.70 -21.65 20.02
N GLU A 5 2.44 -22.42 21.07
CA GLU A 5 2.01 -23.83 20.95
C GLU A 5 0.71 -23.96 20.17
N LEU A 6 -0.26 -23.08 20.44
CA LEU A 6 -1.53 -23.05 19.73
C LEU A 6 -1.34 -22.69 18.25
N LEU A 7 -0.53 -21.68 17.93
CA LEU A 7 -0.19 -21.36 16.53
C LEU A 7 0.49 -22.55 15.83
N ASN A 8 1.38 -23.28 16.50
CA ASN A 8 2.01 -24.48 15.93
C ASN A 8 0.99 -25.60 15.64
N VAL A 9 -0.01 -25.79 16.52
CA VAL A 9 -1.12 -26.73 16.28
C VAL A 9 -1.97 -26.28 15.08
N LEU A 10 -2.33 -24.99 15.03
CA LEU A 10 -3.13 -24.41 13.94
C LEU A 10 -2.39 -24.46 12.59
N HIS A 11 -1.09 -24.20 12.58
CA HIS A 11 -0.25 -24.32 11.38
C HIS A 11 -0.26 -25.76 10.86
N ARG A 12 -0.07 -26.77 11.72
CA ARG A 12 -0.20 -28.19 11.33
C ARG A 12 -1.60 -28.54 10.85
N LEU A 13 -2.64 -27.98 11.46
CA LEU A 13 -4.03 -28.20 11.03
C LEU A 13 -4.25 -27.65 9.62
N ILE A 14 -3.81 -26.41 9.34
CA ILE A 14 -3.84 -25.80 8.01
C ILE A 14 -3.02 -26.63 7.01
N LEU A 15 -1.88 -27.17 7.42
CA LEU A 15 -1.03 -27.99 6.55
C LEU A 15 -1.70 -29.30 6.13
N THR A 16 -2.42 -29.94 7.06
CA THR A 16 -2.98 -31.30 6.91
C THR A 16 -4.44 -31.33 6.49
N ARG A 17 -5.19 -30.23 6.64
CA ARG A 17 -6.60 -30.12 6.26
C ARG A 17 -6.77 -29.15 5.10
N GLU A 18 -7.27 -29.67 3.99
CA GLU A 18 -7.52 -28.88 2.76
C GLU A 18 -8.89 -28.21 2.72
N SER A 19 -9.72 -28.35 3.78
CA SER A 19 -11.02 -27.70 3.83
C SER A 19 -10.87 -26.19 4.05
N PRO A 20 -11.36 -25.33 3.14
CA PRO A 20 -11.25 -23.87 3.30
C PRO A 20 -11.99 -23.36 4.54
N ALA A 21 -13.11 -23.98 4.92
CA ALA A 21 -13.84 -23.62 6.12
C ALA A 21 -13.01 -23.86 7.41
N ILE A 22 -12.28 -24.98 7.47
CA ILE A 22 -11.37 -25.29 8.59
C ILE A 22 -10.21 -24.31 8.60
N GLN A 23 -9.63 -23.99 7.45
CA GLN A 23 -8.51 -23.05 7.34
C GLN A 23 -8.94 -21.63 7.73
N LEU A 24 -10.10 -21.15 7.29
CA LEU A 24 -10.66 -19.86 7.70
C LEU A 24 -10.93 -19.79 9.19
N ALA A 25 -11.54 -20.84 9.77
CA ALA A 25 -11.74 -20.92 11.21
C ALA A 25 -10.40 -20.90 11.98
N ALA A 26 -9.38 -21.59 11.48
CA ALA A 26 -8.04 -21.56 12.06
C ALA A 26 -7.42 -20.14 11.99
N LEU A 27 -7.54 -19.45 10.85
CA LEU A 27 -7.06 -18.06 10.70
C LEU A 27 -7.78 -17.10 11.64
N GLU A 28 -9.08 -17.28 11.90
CA GLU A 28 -9.78 -16.46 12.88
C GLU A 28 -9.23 -16.67 14.29
N VAL A 29 -8.91 -17.91 14.69
CA VAL A 29 -8.25 -18.17 15.97
C VAL A 29 -6.86 -17.52 16.02
N VAL A 30 -6.07 -17.59 14.94
CA VAL A 30 -4.77 -16.90 14.84
C VAL A 30 -4.93 -15.40 15.07
N ARG A 31 -5.93 -14.78 14.43
CA ARG A 31 -6.23 -13.36 14.58
C ARG A 31 -6.56 -12.99 16.03
N GLN A 32 -7.34 -13.81 16.73
CA GLN A 32 -7.66 -13.58 18.15
C GLN A 32 -6.42 -13.71 19.05
N ILE A 33 -5.54 -14.68 18.80
CA ILE A 33 -4.28 -14.83 19.55
C ILE A 33 -3.38 -13.59 19.34
N LEU A 34 -3.27 -13.13 18.09
CA LEU A 34 -2.49 -11.95 17.75
C LEU A 34 -3.07 -10.70 18.43
N PHE A 35 -4.38 -10.50 18.34
CA PHE A 35 -5.09 -9.39 18.99
C PHE A 35 -4.87 -9.37 20.51
N ALA A 36 -5.02 -10.53 21.17
CA ALA A 36 -4.76 -10.63 22.62
C ALA A 36 -3.30 -10.28 22.96
N SER A 37 -2.35 -10.65 22.10
CA SER A 37 -0.94 -10.34 22.28
C SER A 37 -0.64 -8.85 22.06
N GLN A 38 -1.32 -8.20 21.11
CA GLN A 38 -1.24 -6.76 20.91
C GLN A 38 -1.75 -6.00 22.12
N GLU A 39 -2.91 -6.37 22.66
CA GLU A 39 -3.47 -5.73 23.86
C GLU A 39 -2.55 -5.91 25.07
N HIS A 40 -1.93 -7.08 25.23
CA HIS A 40 -0.93 -7.30 26.26
C HIS A 40 0.31 -6.41 26.13
N VAL A 41 0.81 -6.21 24.90
CA VAL A 41 1.93 -5.30 24.63
C VAL A 41 1.54 -3.85 24.90
N LYS A 42 0.35 -3.42 24.46
CA LYS A 42 -0.18 -2.07 24.71
C LYS A 42 -0.37 -1.79 26.20
N GLU A 43 -0.94 -2.74 26.94
CA GLU A 43 -1.14 -2.62 28.39
C GLU A 43 0.17 -2.41 29.13
N LYS A 44 1.20 -3.17 28.75
CA LYS A 44 2.54 -3.04 29.32
C LYS A 44 3.18 -1.70 29.03
N ARG A 45 3.05 -1.20 27.78
CA ARG A 45 3.51 0.15 27.39
C ARG A 45 2.83 1.21 28.24
N ARG A 46 1.50 1.18 28.32
CA ARG A 46 0.71 2.12 29.12
C ARG A 46 1.07 2.08 30.61
N SER A 47 1.28 0.89 31.17
CA SER A 47 1.64 0.74 32.58
C SER A 47 3.01 1.33 32.88
N ALA A 48 3.99 1.15 31.98
CA ALA A 48 5.31 1.73 32.13
C ALA A 48 5.30 3.27 32.06
N GLU A 49 4.47 3.85 31.18
CA GLU A 49 4.31 5.31 31.08
C GLU A 49 3.69 5.96 32.32
N VAL A 50 2.91 5.20 33.10
CA VAL A 50 2.22 5.70 34.31
C VAL A 50 3.05 5.49 35.58
N ASP A 51 3.84 4.41 35.66
CA ASP A 51 4.63 4.04 36.84
C ASP A 51 6.01 4.70 36.88
N ASP A 52 6.63 4.92 35.72
CA ASP A 52 7.82 5.77 35.65
C ASP A 52 7.36 7.24 35.61
N GLY A 53 7.69 8.02 36.66
CA GLY A 53 7.65 9.49 36.60
C GLY A 53 8.61 10.00 35.52
N ALA A 54 8.17 9.90 34.26
CA ALA A 54 8.97 9.82 33.04
C ALA A 54 9.59 11.14 32.59
N SER A 55 10.06 11.98 33.52
CA SER A 55 10.94 13.11 33.20
C SER A 55 12.43 12.78 33.35
N GLU A 56 12.82 11.62 33.90
CA GLU A 56 14.22 11.37 34.30
C GLU A 56 14.88 10.05 33.83
N LYS A 57 14.26 9.23 32.97
CA LYS A 57 14.93 8.06 32.37
C LYS A 57 14.99 8.16 30.85
N GLU A 58 16.21 8.13 30.30
CA GLU A 58 16.51 8.23 28.85
C GLU A 58 16.03 7.04 28.01
N THR A 59 15.58 5.92 28.60
CA THR A 59 15.12 4.75 27.84
C THR A 59 13.89 4.11 28.47
N LEU A 60 12.73 4.25 27.80
CA LEU A 60 11.52 3.50 28.14
C LEU A 60 11.76 1.98 27.92
N PRO A 61 11.18 1.09 28.75
CA PRO A 61 11.27 -0.35 28.53
C PRO A 61 10.67 -0.75 27.19
N GLU A 62 11.38 -1.60 26.43
CA GLU A 62 10.87 -2.11 25.17
C GLU A 62 9.92 -3.27 25.37
N PHE A 63 8.72 -3.14 24.79
CA PHE A 63 7.70 -4.17 24.83
C PHE A 63 7.42 -4.74 23.45
N GLY A 64 7.30 -6.06 23.41
CA GLY A 64 7.04 -6.85 22.21
C GLY A 64 8.14 -7.88 21.94
N GLU A 65 7.95 -8.69 20.92
CA GLU A 65 8.96 -9.67 20.50
C GLU A 65 10.09 -9.03 19.68
N GLY A 66 11.30 -9.58 19.79
CA GLY A 66 12.53 -9.04 19.21
C GLY A 66 13.43 -8.36 20.24
N LYS A 67 12.82 -7.69 21.24
CA LYS A 67 13.53 -6.87 22.25
C LYS A 67 14.54 -5.93 21.56
N ASP A 68 15.68 -5.65 22.18
CA ASP A 68 16.69 -4.71 21.67
C ASP A 68 17.50 -5.23 20.47
N THR A 69 17.37 -6.52 20.11
CA THR A 69 18.19 -7.13 19.03
C THR A 69 17.38 -7.40 17.76
N GLY A 70 16.05 -7.35 17.85
CA GLY A 70 15.16 -7.85 16.79
C GLY A 70 15.15 -9.37 16.65
N GLY A 71 15.83 -10.11 17.54
CA GLY A 71 15.94 -11.56 17.48
C GLY A 71 14.62 -12.29 17.71
N LEU A 72 14.16 -13.00 16.69
CA LEU A 72 12.98 -13.88 16.76
C LEU A 72 13.43 -15.35 16.65
N VAL A 73 13.08 -16.17 17.65
CA VAL A 73 13.52 -17.57 17.71
C VAL A 73 12.40 -18.48 17.18
N PRO A 74 12.63 -19.25 16.10
CA PRO A 74 11.68 -20.23 15.60
C PRO A 74 11.19 -21.20 16.68
N GLY A 75 9.90 -21.51 16.66
CA GLY A 75 9.26 -22.37 17.67
C GLY A 75 9.06 -21.72 19.05
N LYS A 76 9.62 -20.53 19.32
CA LYS A 76 9.43 -19.77 20.57
C LYS A 76 8.79 -18.40 20.36
N SER A 77 8.79 -17.90 19.12
CA SER A 77 8.27 -16.59 18.74
C SER A 77 6.85 -16.71 18.17
N LEU A 78 5.91 -15.95 18.74
CA LEU A 78 4.55 -15.81 18.22
C LEU A 78 4.57 -15.13 16.86
N VAL A 79 5.42 -14.11 16.71
CA VAL A 79 5.61 -13.37 15.46
C VAL A 79 6.05 -14.31 14.35
N PHE A 80 7.10 -15.10 14.61
CA PHE A 80 7.62 -16.06 13.64
C PHE A 80 6.58 -17.12 13.27
N ALA A 81 5.90 -17.72 14.25
CA ALA A 81 4.86 -18.72 13.99
C ALA A 81 3.68 -18.15 13.18
N THR A 82 3.32 -16.88 13.43
CA THR A 82 2.28 -16.17 12.67
C THR A 82 2.71 -15.96 11.21
N LEU A 83 3.96 -15.52 11.00
CA LEU A 83 4.51 -15.33 9.66
C LEU A 83 4.61 -16.65 8.89
N GLU A 84 5.10 -17.73 9.50
CA GLU A 84 5.17 -19.05 8.87
C GLU A 84 3.80 -19.51 8.36
N LEU A 85 2.76 -19.30 9.17
CA LEU A 85 1.40 -19.67 8.84
C LEU A 85 0.84 -18.79 7.70
N CYS A 86 1.08 -17.48 7.71
CA CYS A 86 0.67 -16.60 6.61
C CYS A 86 1.40 -16.95 5.31
N VAL A 87 2.71 -17.19 5.36
CA VAL A 87 3.52 -17.65 4.22
C VAL A 87 2.98 -18.97 3.70
N CYS A 88 2.61 -19.91 4.57
CA CYS A 88 2.03 -21.18 4.19
C CYS A 88 0.76 -21.00 3.34
N ILE A 89 -0.18 -20.18 3.80
CA ILE A 89 -1.41 -19.88 3.06
C ILE A 89 -1.09 -19.19 1.74
N LEU A 90 -0.29 -18.12 1.76
CA LEU A 90 -0.05 -17.29 0.59
C LEU A 90 0.76 -18.02 -0.50
N VAL A 91 1.80 -18.77 -0.15
CA VAL A 91 2.62 -19.51 -1.13
C VAL A 91 1.84 -20.67 -1.76
N ARG A 92 0.85 -21.24 -1.06
CA ARG A 92 -0.05 -22.24 -1.65
C ARG A 92 -0.93 -21.66 -2.75
N GLN A 93 -1.42 -20.43 -2.56
CA GLN A 93 -2.24 -19.73 -3.55
C GLN A 93 -1.39 -19.07 -4.65
N PHE A 94 -0.20 -18.59 -4.28
CA PHE A 94 0.73 -17.89 -5.15
C PHE A 94 2.14 -18.48 -5.03
N PRO A 95 2.42 -19.60 -5.73
CA PRO A 95 3.74 -20.24 -5.69
C PRO A 95 4.89 -19.31 -6.13
N GLN A 96 4.60 -18.25 -6.89
CA GLN A 96 5.57 -17.23 -7.31
C GLN A 96 6.14 -16.42 -6.13
N LEU A 97 5.46 -16.40 -4.98
CA LEU A 97 5.96 -15.77 -3.75
C LEU A 97 7.04 -16.60 -3.05
N ASN A 98 7.34 -17.80 -3.53
CA ASN A 98 8.44 -18.59 -3.00
C ASN A 98 9.75 -18.20 -3.71
N PRO A 99 10.73 -17.59 -3.03
CA PRO A 99 11.98 -17.14 -3.65
C PRO A 99 12.84 -18.30 -4.17
N LYS A 100 12.62 -19.54 -3.73
CA LYS A 100 13.29 -20.73 -4.29
C LYS A 100 12.70 -21.16 -5.64
N LEU A 101 11.48 -20.72 -5.92
CA LEU A 101 10.73 -21.05 -7.13
C LEU A 101 10.74 -19.90 -8.16
N THR A 102 11.05 -18.68 -7.72
CA THR A 102 11.25 -17.52 -8.60
C THR A 102 12.43 -17.79 -9.54
N GLY A 103 12.14 -17.90 -10.85
CA GLY A 103 13.15 -18.14 -11.88
C GLY A 103 12.95 -19.43 -12.67
N SER A 104 12.25 -20.43 -12.11
CA SER A 104 12.02 -21.70 -12.80
C SER A 104 11.07 -21.54 -14.01
N PRO A 105 11.45 -22.03 -15.20
CA PRO A 105 10.67 -21.83 -16.44
C PRO A 105 9.27 -22.45 -16.40
N GLY A 106 9.04 -23.48 -15.56
CA GLY A 106 7.74 -24.16 -15.45
C GLY A 106 6.65 -23.42 -14.64
N ILE A 107 7.01 -22.45 -13.79
CA ILE A 107 6.04 -21.74 -12.92
C ILE A 107 5.54 -20.44 -13.56
N ARG A 108 6.35 -19.82 -14.43
CA ARG A 108 5.94 -18.65 -15.23
C ARG A 108 4.81 -18.98 -16.22
N ALA A 109 4.59 -20.26 -16.52
CA ALA A 109 3.57 -20.74 -17.45
C ALA A 109 2.20 -20.99 -16.81
N ARG A 110 2.07 -20.94 -15.47
CA ARG A 110 0.76 -21.03 -14.83
C ARG A 110 0.11 -19.65 -14.94
N LYS A 111 -0.79 -19.48 -15.92
CA LYS A 111 -1.76 -18.39 -15.95
C LYS A 111 -2.28 -18.21 -14.52
N HIS A 112 -2.17 -16.99 -13.97
CA HIS A 112 -2.71 -16.66 -12.66
C HIS A 112 -4.16 -17.16 -12.63
N GLN A 113 -4.41 -18.24 -11.87
CA GLN A 113 -5.73 -18.84 -11.82
C GLN A 113 -6.63 -17.87 -11.08
N LEU A 114 -7.79 -17.58 -11.65
CA LEU A 114 -8.83 -16.84 -10.96
C LEU A 114 -9.11 -17.61 -9.66
N LEU A 115 -8.81 -16.98 -8.51
CA LEU A 115 -9.04 -17.60 -7.22
C LEU A 115 -10.54 -17.82 -7.03
N SER A 116 -10.90 -18.97 -6.49
CA SER A 116 -12.25 -19.22 -5.98
C SER A 116 -12.59 -18.25 -4.85
N GLN A 117 -13.87 -18.11 -4.53
CA GLN A 117 -14.33 -17.24 -3.44
C GLN A 117 -13.65 -17.58 -2.09
N ASN A 118 -13.50 -18.87 -1.80
CA ASN A 118 -12.87 -19.34 -0.57
C ASN A 118 -11.37 -19.02 -0.53
N GLU A 119 -10.66 -19.17 -1.66
CA GLU A 119 -9.23 -18.82 -1.75
C GLU A 119 -9.02 -17.31 -1.59
N ASN A 120 -9.87 -16.48 -2.20
CA ASN A 120 -9.86 -15.03 -2.00
C ASN A 120 -10.04 -14.65 -0.52
N GLN A 121 -10.95 -15.33 0.19
CA GLN A 121 -11.16 -15.11 1.63
C GLN A 121 -9.95 -15.54 2.47
N LEU A 122 -9.31 -16.67 2.14
CA LEU A 122 -8.11 -17.14 2.83
C LEU A 122 -6.94 -16.15 2.66
N VAL A 123 -6.72 -15.68 1.43
CA VAL A 123 -5.69 -14.68 1.13
C VAL A 123 -5.98 -13.37 1.86
N SER A 124 -7.23 -12.90 1.83
CA SER A 124 -7.65 -11.69 2.54
C SER A 124 -7.42 -11.80 4.05
N ALA A 125 -7.82 -12.91 4.67
CA ALA A 125 -7.60 -13.15 6.10
C ALA A 125 -6.10 -13.19 6.47
N ALA A 126 -5.27 -13.84 5.64
CA ALA A 126 -3.82 -13.86 5.85
C ALA A 126 -3.19 -12.46 5.72
N LEU A 127 -3.64 -11.64 4.77
CA LEU A 127 -3.17 -10.26 4.61
C LEU A 127 -3.51 -9.37 5.81
N VAL A 128 -4.72 -9.51 6.37
CA VAL A 128 -5.12 -8.79 7.59
C VAL A 128 -4.23 -9.18 8.77
N ILE A 129 -4.00 -10.48 8.96
CA ILE A 129 -3.10 -10.97 10.02
C ILE A 129 -1.68 -10.42 9.83
N LEU A 130 -1.15 -10.45 8.60
CA LEU A 130 0.18 -9.92 8.27
C LEU A 130 0.33 -8.43 8.63
N SER A 131 -0.69 -7.60 8.34
CA SER A 131 -0.63 -6.17 8.65
C SER A 131 -0.64 -5.87 10.15
N ASP A 132 -1.15 -6.81 10.96
CA ASP A 132 -1.27 -6.69 12.40
C ASP A 132 -0.01 -7.18 13.15
N VAL A 133 0.88 -7.92 12.48
CA VAL A 133 2.11 -8.47 13.09
C VAL A 133 3.03 -7.40 13.71
N PRO A 134 3.31 -6.24 13.07
CA PRO A 134 4.23 -5.26 13.64
C PRO A 134 3.81 -4.75 15.03
N ALA A 135 2.52 -4.78 15.35
CA ALA A 135 2.00 -4.26 16.63
C ALA A 135 2.35 -5.13 17.85
N VAL A 136 2.75 -6.39 17.65
CA VAL A 136 3.24 -7.27 18.75
C VAL A 136 4.76 -7.27 18.89
N CYS A 137 5.49 -6.58 18.00
CA CYS A 137 6.94 -6.50 18.01
C CYS A 137 7.46 -5.34 18.89
N SER A 138 8.70 -5.46 19.35
CA SER A 138 9.52 -4.30 19.71
C SER A 138 9.89 -3.51 18.45
N PRO A 139 10.41 -2.27 18.56
CA PRO A 139 10.88 -1.50 17.41
C PRO A 139 11.83 -2.31 16.50
N GLU A 140 12.84 -2.97 17.06
CA GLU A 140 13.85 -3.77 16.35
C GLU A 140 13.28 -5.08 15.82
N GLY A 141 12.36 -5.71 16.57
CA GLY A 141 11.63 -6.88 16.11
C GLY A 141 10.77 -6.56 14.89
N SER A 142 10.16 -5.37 14.88
CA SER A 142 9.32 -4.91 13.78
C SER A 142 10.14 -4.66 12.51
N VAL A 143 11.34 -4.07 12.64
CA VAL A 143 12.30 -3.89 11.53
C VAL A 143 12.70 -5.24 10.94
N SER A 144 12.92 -6.25 11.79
CA SER A 144 13.37 -7.58 11.38
C SER A 144 12.35 -8.33 10.51
N VAL A 145 11.05 -8.08 10.70
CA VAL A 145 9.96 -8.76 9.97
C VAL A 145 9.36 -7.95 8.84
N LEU A 146 9.52 -6.63 8.86
CA LEU A 146 8.94 -5.72 7.89
C LEU A 146 9.29 -6.09 6.42
N PRO A 147 10.53 -6.47 6.06
CA PRO A 147 10.84 -6.88 4.69
C PRO A 147 9.99 -8.05 4.21
N THR A 148 9.76 -9.04 5.07
CA THR A 148 8.93 -10.21 4.75
C THR A 148 7.47 -9.83 4.59
N ILE A 149 6.94 -8.99 5.50
CA ILE A 149 5.55 -8.52 5.42
C ILE A 149 5.32 -7.73 4.12
N LEU A 150 6.17 -6.75 3.82
CA LEU A 150 6.08 -5.94 2.60
C LEU A 150 6.21 -6.79 1.34
N TYR A 151 7.16 -7.73 1.31
CA TYR A 151 7.32 -8.66 0.20
C TYR A 151 6.05 -9.48 -0.07
N LEU A 152 5.41 -10.01 0.98
CA LEU A 152 4.20 -10.80 0.83
C LEU A 152 3.00 -9.95 0.40
N VAL A 153 2.79 -8.79 1.03
CA VAL A 153 1.65 -7.90 0.70
C VAL A 153 1.78 -7.35 -0.72
N ILE A 154 2.94 -6.83 -1.10
CA ILE A 154 3.21 -6.31 -2.45
C ILE A 154 3.21 -7.45 -3.46
N GLY A 155 3.75 -8.61 -3.10
CA GLY A 155 3.71 -9.80 -3.92
C GLY A 155 2.27 -10.20 -4.27
N VAL A 156 1.38 -10.35 -3.28
CA VAL A 156 -0.03 -10.68 -3.52
C VAL A 156 -0.72 -9.58 -4.36
N LEU A 157 -0.45 -8.31 -4.07
CA LEU A 157 -0.95 -7.20 -4.89
C LEU A 157 -0.53 -7.38 -6.36
N ARG A 158 0.75 -7.64 -6.63
CA ARG A 158 1.27 -7.83 -8.00
C ARG A 158 0.63 -9.04 -8.69
N GLU A 159 0.48 -10.16 -8.00
CA GLU A 159 -0.07 -11.38 -8.59
C GLU A 159 -1.60 -11.29 -8.82
N THR A 160 -2.28 -10.32 -8.20
CA THR A 160 -3.75 -10.18 -8.27
C THR A 160 -4.24 -8.89 -8.93
N ALA A 161 -3.39 -7.87 -9.06
CA ALA A 161 -3.67 -6.60 -9.74
C ALA A 161 -3.64 -6.78 -11.27
N VAL A 162 -4.58 -7.56 -11.77
CA VAL A 162 -4.73 -7.88 -13.20
C VAL A 162 -6.02 -7.28 -13.73
N LYS A 163 -6.00 -6.78 -14.98
CA LYS A 163 -7.22 -6.23 -15.60
C LYS A 163 -8.27 -7.33 -15.76
N LEU A 164 -9.42 -7.19 -15.09
CA LEU A 164 -10.56 -8.08 -15.24
C LEU A 164 -11.49 -7.59 -16.37
N PRO A 165 -12.12 -8.49 -17.14
CA PRO A 165 -13.03 -8.11 -18.24
C PRO A 165 -14.27 -7.31 -17.80
N ASP A 166 -14.66 -7.43 -16.53
CA ASP A 166 -15.83 -6.76 -15.95
C ASP A 166 -15.47 -5.42 -15.27
N GLY A 167 -14.19 -5.04 -15.26
CA GLY A 167 -13.69 -3.81 -14.63
C GLY A 167 -13.84 -3.78 -13.11
N GLN A 168 -14.20 -4.89 -12.45
CA GLN A 168 -14.30 -4.94 -11.00
C GLN A 168 -12.92 -5.10 -10.36
N LEU A 169 -12.74 -4.48 -9.19
CA LEU A 169 -11.51 -4.66 -8.41
C LEU A 169 -11.56 -6.01 -7.68
N PRO A 170 -10.59 -6.92 -7.86
CA PRO A 170 -10.56 -8.18 -7.14
C PRO A 170 -10.54 -7.96 -5.62
N LEU A 171 -11.24 -8.82 -4.86
CA LEU A 171 -11.27 -8.76 -3.39
C LEU A 171 -9.86 -8.79 -2.79
N THR A 172 -8.96 -9.59 -3.37
CA THR A 172 -7.57 -9.70 -2.92
C THR A 172 -6.77 -8.42 -3.15
N VAL A 173 -7.06 -7.67 -4.21
CA VAL A 173 -6.42 -6.37 -4.46
C VAL A 173 -6.85 -5.38 -3.39
N ALA A 174 -8.16 -5.29 -3.11
CA ALA A 174 -8.67 -4.46 -2.03
C ALA A 174 -8.06 -4.85 -0.67
N ALA A 175 -7.99 -6.14 -0.35
CA ALA A 175 -7.37 -6.65 0.86
C ALA A 175 -5.87 -6.31 0.94
N SER A 176 -5.15 -6.40 -0.18
CA SER A 176 -3.71 -6.09 -0.25
C SER A 176 -3.46 -4.59 -0.04
N LEU A 177 -4.29 -3.73 -0.63
CA LEU A 177 -4.22 -2.28 -0.44
C LEU A 177 -4.53 -1.88 1.01
N GLN A 178 -5.49 -2.55 1.66
CA GLN A 178 -5.80 -2.32 3.08
C GLN A 178 -4.69 -2.82 4.01
N ALA A 179 -4.15 -4.02 3.76
CA ALA A 179 -3.03 -4.54 4.52
C ALA A 179 -1.79 -3.66 4.36
N LEU A 180 -1.52 -3.20 3.13
CA LEU A 180 -0.45 -2.24 2.85
C LEU A 180 -0.65 -0.97 3.66
N LYS A 181 -1.84 -0.35 3.59
CA LYS A 181 -2.16 0.84 4.40
C LYS A 181 -1.93 0.60 5.90
N GLY A 182 -2.39 -0.54 6.43
CA GLY A 182 -2.20 -0.91 7.84
C GLY A 182 -0.72 -1.00 8.24
N VAL A 183 0.13 -1.61 7.40
CA VAL A 183 1.58 -1.68 7.63
C VAL A 183 2.21 -0.30 7.56
N LEU A 184 1.89 0.50 6.54
CA LEU A 184 2.49 1.82 6.33
C LEU A 184 2.14 2.80 7.46
N SER A 185 0.93 2.73 8.02
CA SER A 185 0.48 3.53 9.14
C SER A 185 0.86 2.96 10.52
N SER A 186 1.73 1.95 10.58
CA SER A 186 2.16 1.35 11.84
C SER A 186 2.84 2.39 12.74
N PRO A 187 2.52 2.44 14.06
CA PRO A 187 3.23 3.27 15.02
C PRO A 187 4.74 2.98 15.08
N MET A 188 5.15 1.76 14.71
CA MET A 188 6.57 1.38 14.67
C MET A 188 7.35 2.17 13.61
N ALA A 189 6.69 2.72 12.58
CA ALA A 189 7.32 3.58 11.59
C ALA A 189 7.72 4.96 12.17
N GLN A 190 7.11 5.36 13.29
CA GLN A 190 7.34 6.66 13.95
C GLN A 190 8.12 6.52 15.26
N ALA A 191 8.40 5.30 15.70
CA ALA A 191 9.18 5.06 16.91
C ALA A 191 10.66 5.37 16.66
N GLU A 192 11.27 6.20 17.50
CA GLU A 192 12.62 6.75 17.32
C GLU A 192 13.68 5.69 16.97
N LYS A 193 13.68 4.56 17.69
CA LYS A 193 14.64 3.46 17.49
C LYS A 193 14.52 2.76 16.14
N SER A 194 13.32 2.72 15.56
CA SER A 194 13.05 1.98 14.32
C SER A 194 12.77 2.88 13.11
N GLN A 195 12.49 4.18 13.31
CA GLN A 195 12.06 5.12 12.28
C GLN A 195 12.98 5.11 11.06
N THR A 196 14.30 5.27 11.24
CA THR A 196 15.26 5.32 10.12
C THR A 196 15.24 4.04 9.29
N ALA A 197 15.26 2.88 9.94
CA ALA A 197 15.24 1.59 9.24
C ALA A 197 13.89 1.34 8.55
N TRP A 198 12.78 1.73 9.19
CA TRP A 198 11.45 1.71 8.59
C TRP A 198 11.40 2.59 7.34
N THR A 199 11.82 3.86 7.43
CA THR A 199 11.86 4.78 6.29
C THR A 199 12.62 4.16 5.12
N GLN A 200 13.80 3.60 5.33
CA GLN A 200 14.58 2.94 4.27
C GLN A 200 13.83 1.75 3.63
N LEU A 201 13.24 0.87 4.45
CA LEU A 201 12.49 -0.28 3.97
C LEU A 201 11.22 0.13 3.22
N LEU A 202 10.53 1.18 3.67
CA LEU A 202 9.36 1.75 2.99
C LEU A 202 9.74 2.38 1.65
N CYS A 203 10.90 3.06 1.55
CA CYS A 203 11.42 3.56 0.29
C CYS A 203 11.71 2.42 -0.70
N SER A 204 12.33 1.32 -0.24
CA SER A 204 12.56 0.13 -1.07
C SER A 204 11.25 -0.52 -1.52
N ALA A 205 10.23 -0.53 -0.67
CA ALA A 205 8.92 -1.08 -1.00
C ALA A 205 8.17 -0.22 -2.02
N LEU A 206 8.23 1.12 -1.92
CA LEU A 206 7.69 2.02 -2.93
C LEU A 206 8.41 1.84 -4.27
N ALA A 207 9.75 1.75 -4.26
CA ALA A 207 10.53 1.44 -5.45
C ALA A 207 10.10 0.12 -6.09
N THR A 208 9.87 -0.93 -5.27
CA THR A 208 9.40 -2.23 -5.75
C THR A 208 8.05 -2.14 -6.46
N ILE A 209 7.10 -1.35 -5.95
CA ILE A 209 5.80 -1.13 -6.62
C ILE A 209 5.99 -0.42 -7.96
N LEU A 210 6.86 0.59 -8.01
CA LEU A 210 7.17 1.32 -9.25
C LEU A 210 7.83 0.39 -10.28
N ASP A 211 8.75 -0.48 -9.86
CA ASP A 211 9.43 -1.46 -10.71
C ASP A 211 8.47 -2.55 -11.23
N CYS A 212 7.42 -2.88 -10.46
CA CYS A 212 6.36 -3.78 -10.92
C CYS A 212 5.61 -3.18 -12.12
N TRP A 213 5.40 -1.86 -12.14
CA TRP A 213 4.78 -1.18 -13.28
C TRP A 213 5.66 -1.23 -14.53
N ASP A 214 6.98 -1.06 -14.36
CA ASP A 214 7.95 -0.96 -15.47
C ASP A 214 8.37 -2.31 -16.07
N SER A 215 7.91 -3.43 -15.50
CA SER A 215 8.34 -4.76 -15.93
C SER A 215 7.71 -5.16 -17.27
N ASP A 216 8.40 -4.80 -18.36
CA ASP A 216 8.11 -5.10 -19.79
C ASP A 216 8.05 -6.61 -20.13
N GLY A 217 8.30 -7.49 -19.16
CA GLY A 217 8.36 -8.95 -19.33
C GLY A 217 7.16 -9.73 -18.80
N ALA A 218 6.15 -9.06 -18.23
CA ALA A 218 4.92 -9.74 -17.80
C ALA A 218 4.08 -10.08 -19.03
N GLN A 219 3.74 -11.36 -19.22
CA GLN A 219 2.81 -11.83 -20.26
C GLN A 219 1.36 -11.28 -20.07
N GLN A 220 1.14 -10.37 -19.11
CA GLN A 220 -0.15 -9.91 -18.64
C GLN A 220 -0.12 -8.41 -18.31
N GLU A 221 -1.17 -7.70 -18.74
CA GLU A 221 -1.37 -6.30 -18.40
C GLU A 221 -1.79 -6.16 -16.93
N LEU A 222 -0.91 -5.58 -16.11
CA LEU A 222 -1.24 -5.17 -14.75
C LEU A 222 -2.33 -4.10 -14.78
N ASP A 223 -3.17 -4.09 -13.74
CA ASP A 223 -4.16 -3.06 -13.54
C ASP A 223 -3.49 -1.77 -13.02
N GLU A 224 -3.40 -0.79 -13.92
CA GLU A 224 -2.84 0.53 -13.69
C GLU A 224 -3.51 1.24 -12.51
N VAL A 225 -4.84 1.08 -12.36
CA VAL A 225 -5.61 1.71 -11.27
C VAL A 225 -5.19 1.16 -9.91
N SER A 226 -5.01 -0.15 -9.79
CA SER A 226 -4.56 -0.81 -8.55
C SER A 226 -3.18 -0.31 -8.11
N LEU A 227 -2.24 -0.18 -9.05
CA LEU A 227 -0.89 0.29 -8.75
C LEU A 227 -0.87 1.80 -8.42
N LEU A 228 -1.63 2.65 -9.12
CA LEU A 228 -1.78 4.07 -8.74
C LEU A 228 -2.40 4.22 -7.36
N THR A 229 -3.37 3.37 -7.02
CA THR A 229 -3.99 3.35 -5.70
C THR A 229 -2.96 2.97 -4.64
N ALA A 230 -2.10 1.99 -4.91
CA ALA A 230 -1.00 1.61 -4.00
C ALA A 230 -0.01 2.76 -3.78
N ILE A 231 0.42 3.45 -4.86
CA ILE A 231 1.26 4.65 -4.77
C ILE A 231 0.58 5.73 -3.92
N THR A 232 -0.72 5.95 -4.13
CA THR A 232 -1.51 6.92 -3.36
C THR A 232 -1.57 6.52 -1.88
N VAL A 233 -1.75 5.24 -1.57
CA VAL A 233 -1.68 4.71 -0.19
C VAL A 233 -0.32 5.02 0.44
N PHE A 234 0.79 4.88 -0.28
CA PHE A 234 2.12 5.31 0.19
C PHE A 234 2.19 6.81 0.49
N ILE A 235 1.72 7.64 -0.44
CA ILE A 235 1.71 9.10 -0.31
C ILE A 235 0.98 9.55 0.97
N PHE A 236 -0.13 8.91 1.33
CA PHE A 236 -0.94 9.31 2.48
C PHE A 236 -0.59 8.61 3.80
N SER A 237 0.02 7.44 3.74
CA SER A 237 0.17 6.59 4.94
C SER A 237 1.58 6.63 5.52
N THR A 238 2.55 7.23 4.83
CA THR A 238 3.95 7.27 5.26
C THR A 238 4.41 8.67 5.64
N SER A 239 5.56 8.76 6.33
CA SER A 239 6.23 10.04 6.57
C SER A 239 6.60 10.69 5.22
N PRO A 240 6.59 12.04 5.11
CA PRO A 240 7.06 12.74 3.93
C PRO A 240 8.48 12.32 3.51
N GLU A 241 9.32 11.93 4.46
CA GLU A 241 10.68 11.41 4.21
C GLU A 241 10.73 10.24 3.20
N VAL A 242 9.65 9.45 3.08
CA VAL A 242 9.54 8.35 2.11
C VAL A 242 9.12 8.86 0.73
N THR A 243 8.17 9.80 0.70
CA THR A 243 7.44 10.19 -0.52
C THR A 243 7.97 11.47 -1.18
N THR A 244 8.86 12.20 -0.51
CA THR A 244 9.54 13.39 -1.03
C THR A 244 10.97 13.13 -1.49
N ILE A 245 11.42 11.87 -1.51
CA ILE A 245 12.70 11.51 -2.14
C ILE A 245 12.57 11.77 -3.64
N GLU A 246 13.40 12.68 -4.16
CA GLU A 246 13.26 13.23 -5.51
C GLU A 246 13.13 12.15 -6.61
N CYS A 247 13.98 11.12 -6.59
CA CYS A 247 13.95 10.06 -7.60
C CYS A 247 12.67 9.21 -7.54
N LEU A 248 12.16 8.91 -6.34
CA LEU A 248 10.91 8.15 -6.17
C LEU A 248 9.70 9.02 -6.48
N GLN A 249 9.70 10.27 -6.01
CA GLN A 249 8.63 11.23 -6.25
C GLN A 249 8.44 11.49 -7.74
N LYS A 250 9.54 11.70 -8.47
CA LYS A 250 9.51 11.88 -9.92
C LYS A 250 8.90 10.68 -10.62
N ARG A 251 9.31 9.45 -10.27
CA ARG A 251 8.73 8.22 -10.82
C ARG A 251 7.25 8.08 -10.50
N CYS A 252 6.81 8.43 -9.29
CA CYS A 252 5.38 8.45 -8.94
C CYS A 252 4.59 9.42 -9.84
N ILE A 253 5.08 10.65 -9.99
CA ILE A 253 4.47 11.67 -10.86
C ILE A 253 4.41 11.18 -12.32
N GLU A 254 5.47 10.54 -12.81
CA GLU A 254 5.50 9.94 -14.15
C GLU A 254 4.41 8.87 -14.34
N LYS A 255 4.10 8.05 -13.32
CA LYS A 255 2.98 7.09 -13.39
C LYS A 255 1.62 7.77 -13.48
N PHE A 256 1.40 8.84 -12.72
CA PHE A 256 0.18 9.63 -12.85
C PHE A 256 0.07 10.31 -14.22
N ASN A 257 1.18 10.82 -14.75
CA ASN A 257 1.23 11.39 -16.09
C ASN A 257 0.84 10.35 -17.15
N PHE A 258 1.46 9.16 -17.11
CA PHE A 258 1.13 8.06 -18.01
C PHE A 258 -0.36 7.68 -17.94
N ALA A 259 -0.94 7.62 -16.74
CA ALA A 259 -2.35 7.30 -16.56
C ALA A 259 -3.30 8.40 -17.04
N LEU A 260 -2.92 9.69 -16.94
CA LEU A 260 -3.65 10.78 -17.58
C LEU A 260 -3.64 10.66 -19.11
N GLU A 261 -2.56 10.11 -19.69
CA GLU A 261 -2.40 9.85 -21.12
C GLU A 261 -3.03 8.53 -21.61
N SER A 262 -3.57 7.71 -20.70
CA SER A 262 -4.21 6.45 -21.05
C SER A 262 -5.40 6.66 -21.99
N LYS A 263 -5.64 5.71 -22.89
CA LYS A 263 -6.84 5.70 -23.75
C LYS A 263 -8.08 5.16 -23.04
N ASP A 264 -7.90 4.52 -21.90
CA ASP A 264 -8.99 3.95 -21.10
C ASP A 264 -9.60 5.05 -20.21
N PRO A 265 -10.88 5.42 -20.43
CA PRO A 265 -11.56 6.43 -19.61
C PRO A 265 -11.63 6.03 -18.12
N VAL A 266 -11.65 4.74 -17.79
CA VAL A 266 -11.70 4.27 -16.40
C VAL A 266 -10.39 4.58 -15.68
N VAL A 267 -9.25 4.35 -16.35
CA VAL A 267 -7.93 4.70 -15.83
C VAL A 267 -7.81 6.20 -15.63
N GLN A 268 -8.20 7.00 -16.63
CA GLN A 268 -8.16 8.46 -16.54
C GLN A 268 -9.03 8.98 -15.39
N LEU A 269 -10.27 8.49 -15.27
CA LEU A 269 -11.20 8.88 -14.20
C LEU A 269 -10.61 8.61 -12.83
N LYS A 270 -10.05 7.40 -12.63
CA LYS A 270 -9.42 7.02 -11.35
C LYS A 270 -8.18 7.84 -11.08
N CYS A 271 -7.36 8.11 -12.09
CA CYS A 271 -6.20 9.00 -11.99
C CYS A 271 -6.61 10.40 -11.50
N TYR A 272 -7.66 11.00 -12.07
CA TYR A 272 -8.19 12.28 -11.60
C TYR A 272 -8.67 12.24 -10.15
N GLN A 273 -9.40 11.19 -9.74
CA GLN A 273 -9.87 11.03 -8.35
C GLN A 273 -8.70 10.94 -7.35
N LEU A 274 -7.65 10.20 -7.71
CA LEU A 274 -6.46 10.08 -6.86
C LEU A 274 -5.68 11.40 -6.83
N LEU A 275 -5.47 12.07 -7.96
CA LEU A 275 -4.82 13.38 -8.02
C LEU A 275 -5.60 14.46 -7.25
N PHE A 276 -6.93 14.44 -7.31
CA PHE A 276 -7.79 15.31 -6.51
C PHE A 276 -7.42 15.21 -5.02
N SER A 277 -7.30 13.98 -4.51
CA SER A 277 -6.91 13.76 -3.12
C SER A 277 -5.48 14.26 -2.83
N ILE A 278 -4.51 13.96 -3.70
CA ILE A 278 -3.11 14.35 -3.53
C ILE A 278 -2.96 15.88 -3.51
N PHE A 279 -3.67 16.60 -4.38
CA PHE A 279 -3.64 18.06 -4.44
C PHE A 279 -4.22 18.70 -3.17
N GLN A 280 -5.16 18.03 -2.51
CA GLN A 280 -5.74 18.46 -1.25
C GLN A 280 -4.91 18.07 -0.02
N CYS A 281 -3.81 17.33 -0.20
CA CYS A 281 -2.95 16.94 0.92
C CYS A 281 -2.49 18.19 1.71
N PRO A 282 -2.69 18.23 3.04
CA PRO A 282 -2.27 19.36 3.86
C PRO A 282 -0.76 19.62 3.78
N ASN A 283 0.02 18.54 3.65
CA ASN A 283 1.46 18.65 3.53
C ASN A 283 1.86 19.14 2.14
N ARG A 284 2.31 20.40 2.11
CA ARG A 284 2.72 21.10 0.90
C ARG A 284 4.00 20.55 0.25
N ALA A 285 4.90 19.92 1.01
CA ALA A 285 6.06 19.25 0.44
C ALA A 285 5.66 18.04 -0.41
N VAL A 286 4.51 17.44 -0.11
CA VAL A 286 3.93 16.33 -0.87
C VAL A 286 3.08 16.84 -2.02
N SER A 287 2.18 17.80 -1.79
CA SER A 287 1.20 18.21 -2.81
C SER A 287 1.80 19.07 -3.94
N HIS A 288 2.72 19.99 -3.64
CA HIS A 288 3.22 20.96 -4.62
C HIS A 288 3.92 20.33 -5.84
N PRO A 289 4.81 19.34 -5.69
CA PRO A 289 5.46 18.73 -6.85
C PRO A 289 4.48 18.11 -7.85
N TYR A 290 3.43 17.44 -7.36
CA TYR A 290 2.39 16.87 -8.22
C TYR A 290 1.57 17.96 -8.92
N ILE A 291 1.19 19.02 -8.20
CA ILE A 291 0.47 20.16 -8.77
C ILE A 291 1.33 20.81 -9.86
N HIS A 292 2.58 21.15 -9.54
CA HIS A 292 3.50 21.82 -10.46
C HIS A 292 3.74 20.99 -11.73
N SER A 293 3.90 19.67 -11.61
CA SER A 293 4.18 18.81 -12.75
C SER A 293 2.96 18.45 -13.60
N LEU A 294 1.75 18.39 -13.01
CA LEU A 294 0.58 17.80 -13.69
C LEU A 294 -0.55 18.81 -13.96
N ALA A 295 -0.62 19.94 -13.28
CA ALA A 295 -1.73 20.88 -13.42
C ALA A 295 -1.90 21.41 -14.85
N SER A 296 -0.80 21.78 -15.51
CA SER A 296 -0.83 22.30 -16.90
C SER A 296 -1.32 21.24 -17.89
N LEU A 297 -0.93 19.98 -17.69
CA LEU A 297 -1.38 18.86 -18.49
C LEU A 297 -2.89 18.64 -18.37
N ILE A 298 -3.39 18.60 -17.13
CA ILE A 298 -4.82 18.44 -16.83
C ILE A 298 -5.65 19.53 -17.52
N VAL A 299 -5.20 20.78 -17.43
CA VAL A 299 -5.86 21.92 -18.09
C VAL A 299 -5.85 21.78 -19.61
N SER A 300 -4.70 21.40 -20.20
CA SER A 300 -4.58 21.17 -21.65
C SER A 300 -5.55 20.10 -22.14
N LYS A 301 -5.66 18.97 -21.41
CA LYS A 301 -6.60 17.91 -21.76
C LYS A 301 -8.06 18.36 -21.73
N LEU A 302 -8.46 19.11 -20.70
CA LEU A 302 -9.82 19.64 -20.62
C LEU A 302 -10.12 20.61 -21.77
N GLN A 303 -9.17 21.46 -22.17
CA GLN A 303 -9.30 22.34 -23.33
C GLN A 303 -9.43 21.56 -24.65
N GLU A 304 -8.73 20.44 -24.79
CA GLU A 304 -8.86 19.56 -25.97
C GLU A 304 -10.26 18.92 -26.04
N THR A 305 -10.83 18.52 -24.90
CA THR A 305 -12.18 17.94 -24.85
C THR A 305 -13.29 18.92 -25.22
N GLU A 306 -13.06 20.23 -25.11
CA GLU A 306 -13.99 21.25 -25.63
C GLU A 306 -14.14 21.15 -27.16
N LYS A 307 -13.06 20.79 -27.87
CA LYS A 307 -13.01 20.69 -29.32
C LYS A 307 -13.56 19.36 -29.83
N THR A 308 -13.15 18.25 -29.22
CA THR A 308 -13.52 16.90 -29.66
C THR A 308 -14.91 16.49 -29.17
N LYS A 309 -15.32 17.00 -27.99
CA LYS A 309 -16.53 16.64 -27.23
C LYS A 309 -16.55 15.16 -26.81
N PRO A 310 -16.99 14.84 -25.58
CA PRO A 310 -17.08 13.45 -25.13
C PRO A 310 -18.18 12.71 -25.90
N GLU A 311 -17.87 11.52 -26.41
CA GLU A 311 -18.80 10.66 -27.15
C GLU A 311 -19.49 9.63 -26.24
N THR A 312 -18.83 9.26 -25.14
CA THR A 312 -19.31 8.25 -24.19
C THR A 312 -19.62 8.84 -22.81
N VAL A 313 -20.48 8.15 -22.05
CA VAL A 313 -20.76 8.50 -20.64
C VAL A 313 -19.49 8.44 -19.80
N ALA A 314 -18.60 7.49 -20.09
CA ALA A 314 -17.33 7.34 -19.40
C ALA A 314 -16.39 8.53 -19.64
N GLU A 315 -16.25 8.98 -20.90
CA GLU A 315 -15.49 10.20 -21.23
C GLU A 315 -16.10 11.45 -20.58
N LEU A 316 -17.42 11.57 -20.55
CA LEU A 316 -18.07 12.69 -19.87
C LEU A 316 -17.75 12.69 -18.36
N GLN A 317 -17.73 11.52 -17.71
CA GLN A 317 -17.34 11.40 -16.30
C GLN A 317 -15.88 11.82 -16.07
N VAL A 318 -14.97 11.46 -16.99
CA VAL A 318 -13.57 11.92 -16.93
C VAL A 318 -13.50 13.45 -16.97
N VAL A 319 -14.20 14.09 -17.92
CA VAL A 319 -14.22 15.55 -18.04
C VAL A 319 -14.77 16.20 -16.78
N GLN A 320 -15.89 15.68 -16.24
CA GLN A 320 -16.49 16.19 -15.00
C GLN A 320 -15.51 16.11 -13.82
N GLU A 321 -14.79 15.00 -13.69
CA GLU A 321 -13.81 14.83 -12.62
C GLU A 321 -12.59 15.73 -12.81
N GLY A 322 -12.10 15.89 -14.04
CA GLY A 322 -11.04 16.84 -14.36
C GLY A 322 -11.43 18.29 -14.01
N ILE A 323 -12.67 18.70 -14.30
CA ILE A 323 -13.19 20.02 -13.89
C ILE A 323 -13.17 20.17 -12.37
N LYS A 324 -13.56 19.15 -11.60
CA LYS A 324 -13.48 19.19 -10.13
C LYS A 324 -12.04 19.37 -9.64
N VAL A 325 -11.08 18.68 -10.26
CA VAL A 325 -9.64 18.80 -9.94
C VAL A 325 -9.16 20.23 -10.19
N VAL A 326 -9.47 20.81 -11.35
CA VAL A 326 -9.11 22.20 -11.66
C VAL A 326 -9.79 23.20 -10.71
N ALA A 327 -11.06 22.99 -10.38
CA ALA A 327 -11.77 23.83 -9.42
C ALA A 327 -11.10 23.80 -8.02
N ALA A 328 -10.65 22.62 -7.57
CA ALA A 328 -9.91 22.50 -6.32
C ALA A 328 -8.56 23.23 -6.37
N LEU A 329 -7.84 23.16 -7.50
CA LEU A 329 -6.59 23.92 -7.70
C LEU A 329 -6.81 25.43 -7.61
N ILE A 330 -7.87 25.95 -8.24
CA ILE A 330 -8.23 27.38 -8.16
C ILE A 330 -8.52 27.78 -6.71
N ALA A 331 -9.26 26.95 -5.96
CA ALA A 331 -9.57 27.22 -4.57
C ALA A 331 -8.30 27.31 -3.69
N LEU A 332 -7.31 26.44 -3.96
CA LEU A 332 -6.01 26.40 -3.29
C LEU A 332 -5.09 27.57 -3.68
N ALA A 333 -5.25 28.15 -4.86
CA ALA A 333 -4.48 29.33 -5.27
C ALA A 333 -4.82 30.53 -4.38
N LYS A 334 -3.79 31.28 -3.95
CA LYS A 334 -3.95 32.58 -3.27
C LYS A 334 -4.73 33.54 -4.18
N GLU A 335 -5.50 34.47 -3.62
CA GLU A 335 -6.34 35.42 -4.41
C GLU A 335 -5.57 36.12 -5.54
N GLU A 336 -4.31 36.45 -5.29
CA GLU A 336 -3.38 37.11 -6.22
C GLU A 336 -3.13 36.26 -7.48
N HIS A 337 -3.06 34.94 -7.33
CA HIS A 337 -2.77 33.98 -8.38
C HIS A 337 -4.03 33.37 -8.99
N ARG A 338 -5.20 33.52 -8.34
CA ARG A 338 -6.49 33.04 -8.87
C ARG A 338 -6.81 33.68 -10.21
N LYS A 339 -6.56 34.98 -10.39
CA LYS A 339 -6.80 35.67 -11.67
C LYS A 339 -5.93 35.11 -12.78
N CYS A 340 -4.66 34.84 -12.51
CA CYS A 340 -3.76 34.25 -13.49
C CYS A 340 -4.05 32.77 -13.76
N LEU A 341 -4.45 31.99 -12.76
CA LEU A 341 -4.88 30.60 -12.95
C LEU A 341 -6.17 30.56 -13.77
N HIS A 342 -7.17 31.38 -13.43
CA HIS A 342 -8.37 31.54 -14.25
C HIS A 342 -8.01 31.98 -15.67
N HIS A 343 -7.10 32.93 -15.85
CA HIS A 343 -6.70 33.34 -17.19
C HIS A 343 -5.94 32.24 -17.95
N ALA A 344 -5.06 31.48 -17.30
CA ALA A 344 -4.33 30.36 -17.92
C ALA A 344 -5.23 29.15 -18.24
N ILE A 345 -6.28 28.93 -17.43
CA ILE A 345 -7.27 27.85 -17.63
C ILE A 345 -8.26 28.21 -18.74
N TRP A 346 -8.65 29.48 -18.84
CA TRP A 346 -9.72 29.94 -19.75
C TRP A 346 -9.22 30.75 -20.96
N CYS A 347 -7.92 31.02 -21.08
CA CYS A 347 -7.31 31.74 -22.19
C CYS A 347 -6.22 30.87 -22.83
N THR A 348 -6.33 30.65 -24.15
CA THR A 348 -5.52 29.71 -24.94
C THR A 348 -4.03 30.04 -25.03
N ASP A 349 -3.59 31.23 -24.58
CA ASP A 349 -2.25 31.76 -24.86
C ASP A 349 -1.30 31.92 -23.65
N CYS A 350 -1.71 31.62 -22.42
CA CYS A 350 -0.86 31.84 -21.23
C CYS A 350 -0.05 30.61 -20.80
N LYS A 351 0.76 30.03 -21.70
CA LYS A 351 1.63 28.87 -21.39
C LYS A 351 2.92 29.17 -20.59
N LYS A 352 3.18 30.41 -20.13
CA LYS A 352 4.53 30.76 -19.61
C LYS A 352 4.67 31.61 -18.35
N LEU A 353 3.60 31.99 -17.63
CA LEU A 353 3.75 33.13 -16.69
C LEU A 353 3.22 32.98 -15.26
N CYS A 354 2.83 31.80 -14.76
CA CYS A 354 2.34 31.70 -13.37
C CYS A 354 2.67 30.41 -12.61
N TRP A 355 3.95 30.02 -12.61
CA TRP A 355 4.50 29.11 -11.61
C TRP A 355 5.84 29.63 -11.11
#